data_AF-A0A803LLZ0-F1
#
_entry.id   AF-A0A803LLZ0-F1
#
_cell.length_a   1.000
_cell.length_b   1.000
_cell.length_c   1.000
_cell.angle_alpha   90.00
_cell.angle_beta   90.00
_cell.angle_gamma   90.00
#
_symmetry.space_group_name_H-M   'P 1'
#
loop_
_entity.id
_entity.type
_entity.pdbx_description
1 polymer ?
#
loop_
_entity_poly.entity_id
_entity_poly.type
_entity_poly.pdbx_seq_one_letter_code
_entity_poly.pdbx_strand_id
1 'polypeptide(L)'
;MASKINLRNQNIRSITLFQEPKSSHPVIFIAIRSLAHQALGQDGNVFADRYKPFLTAKILTCNQHDISSAGYCSTWRLFRQNLTAQILHPSRTKTHTRKRVLDMLLKRLKVSAVTCKGVVRV
;
A
#
# COMPACT_ATOMS: atom_id res chain seq x y z
N MET A 1 -6.17 -4.44 29.08
CA MET A 1 -6.55 -5.84 28.81
C MET A 1 -6.77 -6.00 27.32
N ALA A 2 -5.80 -6.58 26.61
CA ALA A 2 -5.90 -6.83 25.17
C ALA A 2 -6.49 -8.23 24.97
N SER A 3 -7.68 -8.31 24.37
CA SER A 3 -8.24 -9.58 23.89
C SER A 3 -7.72 -9.83 22.48
N LYS A 4 -6.90 -10.88 22.32
CA LYS A 4 -6.45 -11.41 21.03
C LYS A 4 -7.57 -12.29 20.49
N ILE A 5 -8.41 -11.75 19.60
CA ILE A 5 -9.45 -12.57 18.95
C ILE A 5 -8.85 -13.23 17.71
N ASN A 6 -8.86 -14.57 17.74
CA ASN A 6 -8.39 -15.48 16.70
C ASN A 6 -9.20 -15.27 15.41
N LEU A 7 -8.56 -14.81 14.33
CA LEU A 7 -9.19 -14.54 13.03
C LEU A 7 -9.42 -15.80 12.16
N ARG A 8 -9.42 -17.00 12.73
CA ARG A 8 -9.78 -18.23 12.01
C ARG A 8 -11.19 -18.65 12.44
N ASN A 9 -12.09 -18.77 11.48
CA ASN A 9 -13.52 -19.00 11.63
C ASN A 9 -14.28 -17.80 12.22
N GLN A 10 -15.04 -17.09 11.38
CA GLN A 10 -16.37 -17.50 10.98
C GLN A 10 -16.89 -16.57 9.86
N ASN A 11 -17.90 -17.07 9.17
CA ASN A 11 -18.71 -16.40 8.16
C ASN A 11 -19.48 -15.21 8.79
N ILE A 12 -18.78 -14.12 9.13
CA ILE A 12 -19.36 -13.01 9.90
C ILE A 12 -19.49 -11.77 9.00
N ARG A 13 -20.74 -11.34 8.87
CA ARG A 13 -21.17 -10.03 8.38
C ARG A 13 -20.76 -8.91 9.36
N SER A 14 -19.50 -8.82 9.78
CA SER A 14 -19.07 -7.89 10.83
C SER A 14 -18.23 -6.76 10.29
N ILE A 15 -18.76 -5.55 10.42
CA ILE A 15 -17.94 -4.37 10.68
C ILE A 15 -17.35 -4.59 12.08
N THR A 16 -16.06 -4.92 12.18
CA THR A 16 -15.40 -5.08 13.47
C THR A 16 -14.78 -3.75 13.87
N LEU A 17 -15.28 -3.17 14.96
CA LEU A 17 -14.68 -2.00 15.60
C LEU A 17 -13.55 -2.47 16.50
N PHE A 18 -12.34 -1.98 16.25
CA PHE A 18 -11.20 -2.17 17.12
C PHE A 18 -10.72 -0.81 17.61
N GLN A 19 -10.52 -0.67 18.92
CA GLN A 19 -9.94 0.53 19.51
C GLN A 19 -8.53 0.21 19.98
N GLU A 20 -7.54 0.79 19.30
CA GLU A 20 -6.15 0.74 19.74
C GLU A 20 -6.02 1.53 21.06
N PRO A 21 -5.35 1.01 22.11
CA PRO A 21 -5.27 1.64 23.44
C PRO A 21 -4.68 3.05 23.46
N LYS A 22 -3.95 3.43 22.40
CA LYS A 22 -3.30 4.75 22.23
C LYS A 22 -3.94 5.60 21.13
N SER A 23 -4.98 5.10 20.46
CA SER A 23 -5.71 5.82 19.42
C SER A 23 -7.01 6.38 19.98
N SER A 24 -7.22 7.69 19.83
CA SER A 24 -8.51 8.33 20.12
C SER A 24 -9.57 8.03 19.04
N HIS A 25 -9.16 7.37 17.95
CA HIS A 25 -10.03 7.09 16.80
C HIS A 25 -10.30 5.58 16.68
N PRO A 26 -11.59 5.18 16.54
CA PRO A 26 -11.93 3.79 16.29
C PRO A 26 -11.41 3.37 14.91
N VAL A 27 -10.88 2.16 14.82
CA VAL A 27 -10.46 1.54 13.56
C VAL A 27 -11.55 0.58 13.12
N ILE A 28 -12.00 0.75 11.88
CA ILE A 28 -13.08 -0.03 11.28
C ILE A 28 -12.50 -0.94 10.20
N PHE A 29 -12.68 -2.24 10.35
CA PHE A 29 -12.29 -3.21 9.33
C PHE A 29 -13.50 -3.61 8.47
N ILE A 30 -13.38 -3.42 7.15
CA ILE A 30 -14.39 -3.82 6.17
C ILE A 30 -13.86 -5.01 5.38
N ALA A 31 -14.39 -6.21 5.67
CA ALA A 31 -14.00 -7.45 4.98
C ALA A 31 -15.00 -7.90 3.89
N ILE A 32 -16.10 -7.17 3.71
CA ILE A 32 -17.20 -7.54 2.82
C ILE A 32 -17.09 -6.77 1.49
N ARG A 33 -17.15 -7.50 0.36
CA ARG A 33 -17.03 -6.91 -0.99
C ARG A 33 -18.04 -5.79 -1.27
N SER A 34 -19.32 -5.99 -0.93
CA SER A 34 -20.37 -4.99 -1.21
C SER A 34 -20.12 -3.69 -0.44
N LEU A 35 -19.79 -3.79 0.86
CA LEU A 35 -19.44 -2.64 1.68
C LEU A 35 -18.14 -1.98 1.23
N ALA A 36 -17.14 -2.76 0.81
CA ALA A 36 -15.90 -2.21 0.26
C ALA A 36 -16.15 -1.46 -1.06
N HIS A 37 -17.03 -1.98 -1.93
CA HIS A 37 -17.40 -1.29 -3.16
C HIS A 37 -18.16 0.01 -2.88
N GLN A 38 -19.07 0.00 -1.92
CA GLN A 38 -19.76 1.22 -1.50
C GLN A 38 -18.77 2.24 -0.92
N ALA A 39 -17.97 1.86 0.08
CA ALA A 39 -17.04 2.75 0.74
C ALA A 39 -15.93 3.28 -0.18
N LEU A 40 -15.33 2.44 -1.02
CA LEU A 40 -14.19 2.83 -1.86
C LEU A 40 -14.60 3.36 -3.24
N GLY A 41 -15.73 2.91 -3.77
CA GLY A 41 -16.21 3.26 -5.11
C GLY A 41 -17.21 4.41 -5.07
N GLN A 42 -18.32 4.24 -4.36
CA GLN A 42 -19.42 5.22 -4.33
C GLN A 42 -19.08 6.39 -3.41
N ASP A 43 -18.65 6.09 -2.19
CA ASP A 43 -18.34 7.08 -1.15
C ASP A 43 -16.83 7.37 -1.06
N GLY A 44 -16.07 7.04 -2.11
CA GLY A 44 -14.61 7.06 -2.10
C GLY A 44 -14.01 8.41 -1.71
N ASN A 45 -14.68 9.53 -2.05
CA ASN A 45 -14.26 10.87 -1.65
C ASN A 45 -14.28 11.09 -0.13
N VAL A 46 -15.30 10.55 0.55
CA VAL A 46 -15.47 10.69 2.01
C VAL A 46 -14.39 9.89 2.74
N PHE A 47 -14.05 8.71 2.23
CA PHE A 47 -13.04 7.82 2.82
C PHE A 47 -11.63 7.99 2.23
N ALA A 48 -11.42 8.98 1.35
CA ALA A 48 -10.12 9.20 0.73
C ALA A 48 -9.11 9.88 1.66
N ASP A 49 -9.56 10.49 2.76
CA ASP A 49 -8.67 11.18 3.69
C ASP A 49 -7.81 10.20 4.52
N ARG A 50 -6.76 10.71 5.16
CA ARG A 50 -5.82 9.91 5.96
C ARG A 50 -5.75 10.46 7.37
N TYR A 51 -5.85 9.58 8.36
CA TYR A 51 -5.70 9.96 9.76
C TYR A 51 -4.37 10.65 10.03
N LYS A 52 -4.37 11.52 11.04
CA LYS A 52 -3.16 12.20 11.51
C LYS A 52 -2.08 11.17 11.87
N PRO A 53 -0.85 11.30 11.34
CA PRO A 53 0.19 10.32 11.50
C PRO A 53 0.74 10.37 12.92
N PHE A 54 1.18 9.22 13.41
CA PHE A 54 2.07 9.16 14.57
C PHE A 54 3.45 9.73 14.20
N LEU A 55 4.24 10.08 15.22
CA LEU A 55 5.52 10.79 15.05
C LEU A 55 6.47 10.08 14.07
N THR A 56 6.61 8.77 14.14
CA THR A 56 7.47 8.01 13.23
C THR A 56 6.97 8.07 11.78
N ALA A 57 5.66 7.91 11.55
CA ALA A 57 5.07 8.08 10.22
C ALA A 57 5.27 9.50 9.71
N LYS A 58 5.17 10.52 10.56
CA LYS A 58 5.42 11.91 10.19
C LYS A 58 6.85 12.12 9.65
N ILE A 59 7.86 11.48 10.26
CA ILE A 59 9.24 11.55 9.77
C ILE A 59 9.38 10.83 8.42
N LEU A 60 8.84 9.61 8.30
CA LEU A 60 8.96 8.79 7.08
C LEU A 60 8.21 9.37 5.87
N THR A 61 7.13 10.11 6.11
CA THR A 61 6.23 10.64 5.07
C THR A 61 6.42 12.12 4.80
N CYS A 62 7.49 12.73 5.34
CA CYS A 62 7.71 14.17 5.29
C CYS A 62 6.46 14.94 5.75
N ASN A 63 5.86 14.54 6.86
CA ASN A 63 4.62 15.10 7.39
C ASN A 63 3.43 14.98 6.42
N GLN A 64 3.18 13.78 5.90
CA GLN A 64 2.11 13.50 4.93
C GLN A 64 2.23 14.26 3.61
N HIS A 65 3.45 14.57 3.16
CA HIS A 65 3.70 15.19 1.86
C HIS A 65 4.12 14.15 0.81
N ASP A 66 3.46 13.00 0.82
CA ASP A 66 3.66 11.93 -0.17
C ASP A 66 2.32 11.44 -0.74
N ILE A 67 2.35 10.66 -1.81
CA ILE A 67 1.14 10.18 -2.50
C ILE A 67 0.31 9.15 -1.71
N SER A 68 0.93 8.45 -0.76
CA SER A 68 0.32 7.35 0.00
C SER A 68 -0.37 7.83 1.29
N SER A 69 0.20 8.84 1.94
CA SER A 69 -0.16 9.31 3.27
C SER A 69 -0.74 10.72 3.30
N ALA A 70 -0.60 11.50 2.23
CA ALA A 70 -1.28 12.79 2.10
C ALA A 70 -2.79 12.63 2.24
N GLY A 71 -3.40 13.57 2.97
CA GLY A 71 -4.84 13.71 3.03
C GLY A 71 -5.43 14.03 1.67
N TYR A 72 -6.76 13.92 1.53
CA TYR A 72 -7.45 14.16 0.26
C TYR A 72 -7.55 15.65 -0.07
N CYS A 73 -6.40 16.27 -0.35
CA CYS A 73 -6.23 17.70 -0.59
C CYS A 73 -5.61 17.99 -1.97
N SER A 74 -5.36 19.26 -2.26
CA SER A 74 -4.74 19.71 -3.51
C SER A 74 -3.40 19.01 -3.78
N THR A 75 -2.56 18.82 -2.76
CA THR A 75 -1.27 18.13 -2.86
C THR A 75 -1.43 16.69 -3.36
N TRP A 76 -2.37 15.94 -2.78
CA TRP A 76 -2.62 14.56 -3.19
C TRP A 76 -3.17 14.49 -4.63
N ARG A 77 -4.10 15.38 -4.98
CA ARG A 77 -4.66 15.45 -6.34
C ARG A 77 -3.59 15.76 -7.38
N LEU A 78 -2.72 16.73 -7.10
CA LEU A 78 -1.60 17.10 -7.96
C LEU A 78 -0.64 15.92 -8.15
N PHE A 79 -0.24 15.25 -7.06
CA PHE A 79 0.64 14.08 -7.16
C PHE A 79 0.02 12.95 -7.98
N ARG A 80 -1.27 12.66 -7.79
CA ARG A 80 -2.00 11.63 -8.54
C ARG A 80 -2.12 11.97 -10.03
N GLN A 81 -2.41 13.23 -10.36
CA GLN A 81 -2.46 13.70 -11.75
C GLN A 81 -1.08 13.56 -12.41
N ASN A 82 -0.02 14.06 -11.75
CA ASN A 82 1.34 13.95 -12.27
C ASN A 82 1.78 12.50 -12.45
N LEU A 83 1.50 11.65 -11.46
CA LEU A 83 1.85 10.23 -11.52
C LEU A 83 1.12 9.52 -12.67
N THR A 84 -0.17 9.80 -12.87
CA THR A 84 -0.97 9.14 -13.93
C THR A 84 -0.62 9.68 -15.32
N ALA A 85 -0.48 10.99 -15.47
CA ALA A 85 -0.19 11.62 -16.76
C ALA A 85 1.24 11.41 -17.23
N GLN A 86 2.21 11.34 -16.31
CA GLN A 86 3.63 11.33 -16.68
C GLN A 86 4.35 10.00 -16.43
N ILE A 87 4.04 9.29 -15.34
CA ILE A 87 4.85 8.13 -14.89
C ILE A 87 4.17 6.81 -15.27
N LEU A 88 2.89 6.67 -14.90
CA LEU A 88 2.09 5.47 -15.13
C LEU A 88 1.28 5.51 -16.43
N HIS A 89 1.49 6.52 -17.26
CA HIS A 89 0.80 6.61 -18.54
C HIS A 89 1.17 5.40 -19.42
N PRO A 90 0.18 4.69 -20.01
CA PRO A 90 0.43 3.46 -20.77
C PRO A 90 1.48 3.60 -21.88
N SER A 91 1.57 4.77 -22.53
CA SER A 91 2.58 5.03 -23.56
C SER A 91 4.01 5.15 -23.01
N ARG A 92 4.18 5.46 -21.73
CA ARG A 92 5.47 5.64 -21.06
C ARG A 92 5.89 4.42 -20.24
N THR A 93 4.96 3.55 -19.87
CA THR A 93 5.27 2.28 -19.21
C THR A 93 5.91 1.33 -20.22
N LYS A 94 7.22 1.47 -20.42
CA LYS A 94 8.02 0.57 -21.27
C LYS A 94 8.06 -0.83 -20.61
N THR A 95 7.17 -1.72 -21.02
CA THR A 95 7.10 -3.12 -20.54
C THR A 95 8.44 -3.85 -20.68
N HIS A 96 9.24 -3.47 -21.67
CA HIS A 96 10.55 -4.06 -21.95
C HIS A 96 11.65 -3.74 -20.92
N THR A 97 11.54 -2.65 -20.15
CA THR A 97 12.58 -2.32 -19.15
C THR A 97 12.59 -3.33 -18.00
N ARG A 98 11.41 -3.73 -17.53
CA ARG A 98 11.28 -4.74 -16.47
C ARG A 98 11.83 -6.10 -16.90
N LYS A 99 11.52 -6.53 -18.12
CA LYS A 99 12.05 -7.77 -18.69
C LYS A 99 13.58 -7.73 -18.77
N ARG A 100 14.15 -6.63 -19.25
CA ARG A 100 15.61 -6.46 -19.32
C ARG A 100 16.29 -6.52 -17.95
N VAL A 101 15.72 -5.88 -16.93
CA VAL A 101 16.25 -5.93 -15.55
C VAL A 101 16.16 -7.34 -15.00
N LEU A 102 15.04 -8.05 -15.21
CA LEU A 102 14.87 -9.43 -14.80
C LEU A 102 15.90 -10.36 -15.48
N ASP A 103 16.08 -10.23 -16.79
CA ASP A 103 17.06 -11.00 -17.54
C ASP A 103 18.49 -10.74 -17.04
N MET A 104 18.81 -9.49 -16.70
CA MET A 104 20.10 -9.12 -16.13
C MET A 104 20.30 -9.73 -14.75
N LEU A 105 19.28 -9.68 -13.88
CA LEU A 105 19.32 -10.30 -12.56
C LEU A 105 19.51 -11.82 -12.68
N LEU A 106 18.74 -12.49 -13.54
CA LEU A 106 18.87 -13.92 -13.78
C LEU A 106 20.24 -14.31 -14.30
N LYS A 107 20.80 -13.54 -15.25
CA LYS A 107 22.17 -13.74 -15.73
C LYS A 107 23.19 -13.65 -14.59
N ARG A 108 23.09 -12.62 -13.74
CA ARG A 108 24.00 -12.44 -12.60
C ARG A 108 23.89 -13.58 -11.59
N LEU A 109 22.68 -14.02 -11.27
CA LEU A 109 22.45 -15.13 -10.35
C LEU A 109 23.01 -16.45 -10.90
N LYS A 110 22.82 -16.74 -12.20
CA LYS A 110 23.40 -17.93 -12.85
C LYS A 110 24.93 -17.91 -12.83
N VAL A 111 25.54 -16.77 -13.12
CA VAL A 111 27.01 -16.62 -13.05
C VAL A 111 27.49 -16.85 -11.61
N SER A 112 26.86 -16.24 -10.61
CA SER A 112 27.21 -16.47 -9.20
C SER A 112 27.06 -17.93 -8.79
N ALA A 113 26.00 -18.62 -9.22
CA ALA A 113 25.79 -20.03 -8.91
C ALA A 113 26.93 -20.92 -9.46
N VAL A 114 27.37 -20.65 -10.68
CA VAL A 114 28.47 -21.40 -11.32
C VAL A 114 29.80 -21.12 -10.61
N THR A 115 30.11 -19.86 -10.35
CA THR A 115 31.37 -19.45 -9.68
C THR A 115 31.44 -19.97 -8.24
N CYS A 116 30.31 -20.10 -7.56
CA CYS A 116 30.23 -20.47 -6.15
C CYS A 116 29.76 -21.91 -5.90
N LYS A 117 29.86 -22.81 -6.89
CA LYS A 117 29.47 -24.24 -6.77
C LYS A 117 28.07 -24.44 -6.16
N GLY A 118 27.10 -23.63 -6.58
CA GLY A 118 25.70 -23.71 -6.14
C GLY A 118 25.30 -22.76 -4.99
N VAL A 119 26.24 -22.03 -4.39
CA VAL A 119 25.91 -21.03 -3.35
C VAL A 119 25.65 -19.67 -3.99
N VAL A 120 24.39 -19.26 -4.07
CA VAL A 120 24.01 -17.94 -4.56
C VAL A 120 23.96 -16.96 -3.38
N ARG A 121 24.82 -15.93 -3.38
CA ARG A 121 24.71 -14.79 -2.47
C ARG A 121 24.02 -13.65 -3.21
N VAL A 122 22.89 -13.20 -2.66
CA VAL A 122 22.12 -12.05 -3.16
C VAL A 122 22.59 -10.79 -2.42
#